data_AF-A0A2N5GVJ0-F1
#
_entry.id   AF-A0A2N5GVJ0-F1
#
_cell.length_a   1.000
_cell.length_b   1.000
_cell.length_c   1.000
_cell.angle_alpha   90.00
_cell.angle_beta   90.00
_cell.angle_gamma   90.00
#
_symmetry.space_group_name_H-M   'P 1'
#
loop_
_entity.id
_entity.type
_entity.pdbx_description
1 polymer ?
#
loop_
_entity_poly.entity_id
_entity_poly.type
_entity_poly.pdbx_seq_one_letter_code
_entity_poly.pdbx_strand_id
1 'polypeptide(L)'
;MDRKTLEYMEERATKARGIVNRIERLLDQVEQVKRARGVMDLYTRHKTIRLEMKYNELAENNYTTEVVAAINNAFVNVTLAEIRHLEQELAEL
;
A
#
# COMPACT_ATOMS: atom_id res chain seq x y z
N MET A 1 0.26 -31.88 -24.30
CA MET A 1 -0.12 -31.23 -23.04
C MET A 1 -1.44 -31.84 -22.60
N ASP A 2 -1.53 -32.39 -21.39
CA ASP A 2 -2.76 -33.02 -20.92
C ASP A 2 -3.72 -32.00 -20.27
N ARG A 3 -4.98 -32.39 -20.09
CA ARG A 3 -6.02 -31.54 -19.52
C ARG A 3 -5.67 -31.05 -18.10
N LYS A 4 -5.02 -31.89 -17.28
CA LYS A 4 -4.64 -31.52 -15.91
C LYS A 4 -3.56 -30.44 -15.89
N THR A 5 -2.65 -30.48 -16.86
CA THR A 5 -1.61 -29.47 -17.04
C THR A 5 -2.24 -28.12 -17.38
N LEU A 6 -3.27 -28.09 -18.22
CA LEU A 6 -4.01 -26.87 -18.54
C LEU A 6 -4.76 -26.31 -17.32
N GLU A 7 -5.47 -27.15 -16.58
CA GLU A 7 -6.17 -26.76 -15.34
C GLU A 7 -5.18 -26.18 -14.31
N TYR A 8 -4.02 -26.82 -14.11
CA TYR A 8 -2.97 -26.32 -13.22
C TYR A 8 -2.40 -24.96 -13.66
N MET A 9 -2.17 -24.77 -14.97
CA MET A 9 -1.70 -23.49 -15.50
C MET A 9 -2.75 -22.38 -15.35
N GLU A 10 -4.03 -22.70 -15.49
CA GLU A 10 -5.14 -21.75 -15.31
C GLU A 10 -5.30 -21.30 -13.85
N GLU A 11 -5.19 -22.23 -12.90
CA GLU A 11 -5.19 -21.91 -11.46
C GLU A 11 -4.02 -21.00 -11.09
N ARG A 12 -2.81 -21.32 -11.55
CA ARG A 12 -1.62 -20.48 -11.35
C ARG A 12 -1.77 -19.09 -11.96
N ALA A 13 -2.27 -19.00 -13.19
CA ALA A 13 -2.49 -17.73 -13.86
C ALA A 13 -3.53 -16.86 -13.12
N THR A 14 -4.54 -17.49 -12.53
CA THR A 14 -5.58 -16.81 -11.74
C THR A 14 -5.00 -16.27 -10.44
N LYS A 15 -4.20 -17.07 -9.73
CA LYS A 15 -3.52 -16.63 -8.51
C LYS A 15 -2.53 -15.48 -8.79
N ALA A 16 -1.73 -15.61 -9.85
CA ALA A 16 -0.80 -14.57 -10.29
C ALA A 16 -1.50 -13.24 -10.57
N ARG A 17 -2.63 -13.25 -11.30
CA ARG A 17 -3.44 -12.04 -11.53
C ARG A 17 -3.95 -11.42 -10.23
N GLY A 18 -4.37 -12.24 -9.26
CA GLY A 18 -4.79 -11.76 -7.95
C GLY A 18 -3.68 -11.02 -7.20
N ILE A 19 -2.46 -11.54 -7.25
CA ILE A 19 -1.29 -10.93 -6.63
C ILE A 19 -0.93 -9.59 -7.32
N VAL A 20 -0.87 -9.58 -8.66
CA VAL A 20 -0.55 -8.36 -9.43
C VAL A 20 -1.55 -7.25 -9.14
N ASN A 21 -2.86 -7.55 -9.18
CA ASN A 21 -3.91 -6.57 -8.87
C ASN A 21 -3.79 -6.01 -7.45
N ARG A 22 -3.30 -6.81 -6.49
CA ARG A 22 -3.07 -6.35 -5.12
C ARG A 22 -1.85 -5.43 -5.05
N ILE A 23 -0.76 -5.77 -5.74
CA ILE A 23 0.43 -4.92 -5.83
C ILE A 23 0.07 -3.55 -6.42
N GLU A 24 -0.68 -3.52 -7.52
CA GLU A 24 -1.13 -2.26 -8.16
C GLU A 24 -1.90 -1.37 -7.18
N ARG A 25 -2.86 -1.94 -6.43
CA ARG A 25 -3.61 -1.20 -5.41
C ARG A 25 -2.72 -0.65 -4.30
N LEU A 26 -1.72 -1.41 -3.86
CA LEU A 26 -0.80 -0.96 -2.82
C LEU A 26 0.12 0.15 -3.33
N LEU A 27 0.55 0.08 -4.59
CA LEU A 27 1.31 1.15 -5.24
C LEU A 27 0.48 2.44 -5.34
N ASP A 28 -0.78 2.34 -5.76
CA ASP A 28 -1.71 3.47 -5.81
C ASP A 28 -1.88 4.12 -4.42
N GLN A 29 -2.00 3.31 -3.37
CA GLN A 29 -2.10 3.82 -1.98
C GLN A 29 -0.83 4.56 -1.54
N VAL A 30 0.36 4.03 -1.87
CA VAL A 30 1.63 4.70 -1.58
C VAL A 30 1.74 6.03 -2.34
N GLU A 31 1.35 6.04 -3.61
CA GLU A 31 1.36 7.25 -4.44
C GLU A 31 0.39 8.29 -3.92
N GLN A 32 -0.80 7.89 -3.49
CA GLN A 32 -1.78 8.76 -2.83
C GLN A 32 -1.21 9.36 -1.56
N VAL A 33 -0.59 8.59 -0.68
CA VAL A 33 0.00 9.11 0.57
C VAL A 33 1.17 10.07 0.29
N LYS A 34 2.01 9.77 -0.71
CA LYS A 34 3.12 10.65 -1.12
C LYS A 34 2.65 11.95 -1.75
N ARG A 35 1.54 11.91 -2.51
CA ARG A 35 0.96 13.08 -3.18
C ARG A 35 -0.09 13.80 -2.35
N ALA A 36 -0.55 13.20 -1.26
CA ALA A 36 -1.59 13.74 -0.40
C ALA A 36 -1.13 15.08 0.18
N ARG A 37 -1.58 16.15 -0.45
CA ARG A 37 -1.69 17.48 0.16
C ARG A 37 -3.07 17.53 0.80
N GLY A 38 -3.22 17.00 2.01
CA GLY A 38 -4.52 17.03 2.66
C GLY A 38 -4.71 16.03 3.79
N VAL A 39 -5.97 15.66 3.97
CA VAL A 39 -6.48 15.00 5.17
C VAL A 39 -6.29 13.48 5.11
N MET A 40 -5.61 12.91 6.09
CA MET A 40 -5.50 11.45 6.31
C MET A 40 -6.45 11.02 7.42
N ASP A 41 -7.41 10.16 7.10
CA ASP A 41 -8.30 9.54 8.08
C ASP A 41 -7.77 8.14 8.46
N LEU A 42 -7.27 8.01 9.69
CA LEU A 42 -6.88 6.74 10.29
C LEU A 42 -8.08 6.14 11.02
N TYR A 43 -8.61 5.04 10.48
CA TYR A 43 -9.70 4.31 11.11
C TYR A 43 -9.14 3.28 12.10
N THR A 44 -9.41 3.49 13.39
CA THR A 44 -9.15 2.50 14.45
C THR A 44 -10.46 1.86 14.88
N ARG A 45 -10.40 0.74 15.62
CA ARG A 45 -11.59 0.02 16.11
C ARG A 45 -12.58 0.90 16.88
N HIS A 46 -12.11 1.98 17.51
CA HIS A 46 -12.92 2.81 18.41
C HIS A 46 -13.05 4.26 17.96
N LYS A 47 -12.19 4.73 17.05
CA LYS A 47 -12.11 6.15 16.65
C LYS A 47 -11.55 6.31 15.24
N THR A 48 -12.03 7.33 14.54
CA THR A 48 -11.36 7.85 13.35
C THR A 48 -10.48 9.02 13.76
N ILE A 49 -9.18 8.96 13.48
CA ILE A 49 -8.25 10.05 13.68
C ILE A 49 -8.08 10.74 12.34
N ARG A 50 -8.52 12.00 12.26
CA ARG A 50 -8.37 12.84 11.07
C ARG A 50 -7.12 13.71 11.21
N LEU A 51 -6.19 13.60 10.26
CA LEU A 51 -4.95 14.36 10.21
C LEU A 51 -4.97 15.28 8.99
N GLU A 52 -5.26 16.57 9.16
CA GLU A 52 -5.26 17.53 8.05
C GLU A 52 -3.84 18.04 7.75
N MET A 53 -3.28 17.69 6.59
CA MET A 53 -1.98 18.20 6.16
C MET A 53 -2.17 19.38 5.19
N LYS A 54 -2.05 20.61 5.70
CA LYS A 54 -2.06 21.83 4.87
C LYS A 54 -0.67 22.08 4.28
N TYR A 55 -0.32 21.38 3.21
CA TYR A 55 0.92 21.61 2.46
C TYR A 55 0.76 22.74 1.44
N ASN A 56 0.60 23.98 1.93
CA ASN A 56 0.63 25.16 1.07
C ASN A 56 1.94 25.96 1.21
N GLU A 57 2.69 25.75 2.30
CA GLU A 57 4.01 26.34 2.56
C GLU A 57 4.89 25.27 3.26
N LEU A 58 6.20 25.50 3.36
CA LEU A 58 7.12 24.66 4.14
C LEU A 58 6.46 24.36 5.49
N ALA A 59 6.09 23.09 5.72
CA ALA A 59 5.37 22.71 6.92
C ALA A 59 6.17 23.19 8.14
N GLU A 60 5.49 23.85 9.08
CA GLU A 60 6.13 24.26 10.33
C GLU A 60 6.80 23.05 10.97
N ASN A 61 8.08 23.22 11.34
CA ASN A 61 8.83 22.18 12.03
C ASN A 61 8.36 22.08 13.50
N ASN A 62 7.20 21.46 13.68
CA ASN A 62 6.55 21.24 14.96
C ASN A 62 6.28 19.75 15.17
N TYR A 63 5.99 19.38 16.42
CA TYR A 63 5.77 17.99 16.83
C TYR A 63 4.68 17.29 16.02
N THR A 64 3.61 18.01 15.67
CA THR A 64 2.51 17.45 14.87
C THR A 64 2.98 17.04 13.48
N THR A 65 3.77 17.90 12.81
CA THR A 65 4.38 17.60 11.50
C THR A 65 5.29 16.37 11.59
N GLU A 66 6.11 16.26 12.65
CA GLU A 66 6.99 15.10 12.87
C GLU A 66 6.21 13.80 13.04
N VAL A 67 5.17 13.79 13.87
CA VAL A 67 4.33 12.61 14.09
C VAL A 67 3.63 12.19 12.79
N VAL A 68 3.08 13.14 12.04
CA VAL A 68 2.43 12.88 10.77
C VAL A 68 3.41 12.30 9.75
N ALA A 69 4.61 12.87 9.64
CA ALA A 69 5.66 12.34 8.77
C ALA A 69 6.07 10.92 9.18
N ALA A 70 6.20 10.64 10.48
CA ALA A 70 6.52 9.32 10.99
C ALA A 70 5.43 8.28 10.64
N ILE A 71 4.15 8.65 10.77
CA ILE A 71 3.02 7.78 10.40
C ILE A 71 3.02 7.49 8.90
N ASN A 72 3.18 8.52 8.05
CA ASN A 72 3.23 8.33 6.60
C ASN A 72 4.40 7.45 6.18
N ASN A 73 5.59 7.70 6.75
CA ASN A 73 6.78 6.89 6.47
C ASN A 73 6.59 5.44 6.93
N ALA A 74 6.00 5.21 8.11
CA ALA A 74 5.68 3.87 8.59
C ALA A 74 4.70 3.14 7.65
N PHE A 75 3.62 3.81 7.24
CA PHE A 75 2.67 3.26 6.28
C PHE A 75 3.35 2.90 4.96
N VAL A 76 4.11 3.83 4.37
CA VAL A 76 4.82 3.58 3.10
C VAL A 76 5.80 2.42 3.25
N ASN A 77 6.56 2.35 4.34
CA ASN A 77 7.53 1.28 4.57
C ASN A 77 6.88 -0.09 4.70
N VAL A 78 5.78 -0.19 5.47
CA VAL A 78 5.03 -1.45 5.64
C VAL A 78 4.41 -1.87 4.32
N THR A 79 3.78 -0.95 3.58
CA THR A 79 3.17 -1.24 2.29
C THR A 79 4.21 -1.69 1.25
N LEU A 80 5.38 -1.07 1.21
CA LEU A 80 6.48 -1.50 0.33
C LEU A 80 7.05 -2.86 0.75
N ALA A 81 7.06 -3.20 2.04
CA ALA A 81 7.47 -4.53 2.51
C ALA A 81 6.47 -5.62 2.07
N GLU A 82 5.17 -5.33 2.16
CA GLU A 82 4.11 -6.21 1.67
C GLU A 82 4.21 -6.42 0.14
N ILE A 83 4.49 -5.36 -0.62
CA ILE A 83 4.71 -5.47 -2.07
C ILE A 83 5.86 -6.45 -2.36
N ARG A 84 7.00 -6.32 -1.66
CA ARG A 84 8.14 -7.24 -1.84
C ARG A 84 7.77 -8.69 -1.51
N HIS A 85 6.98 -8.91 -0.46
CA HIS A 85 6.50 -10.25 -0.12
C HIS A 85 5.61 -10.83 -1.23
N LEU A 86 4.70 -10.02 -1.78
CA LEU A 86 3.84 -10.42 -2.90
C LEU A 86 4.62 -10.68 -4.19
N GLU A 87 5.65 -9.89 -4.49
CA GLU A 87 6.57 -10.13 -5.62
C GLU A 87 7.32 -11.45 -5.46
N GLN A 88 7.75 -11.79 -4.24
CA GLN A 88 8.37 -13.08 -3.94
C GLN A 88 7.36 -14.23 -4.12
N GLU A 89 6.13 -14.09 -3.60
CA GLU A 89 5.08 -15.10 -3.79
C GLU A 89 4.79 -15.33 -5.28
N LEU A 90 4.80 -14.27 -6.09
CA LEU A 90 4.61 -14.37 -7.54
C LEU A 90 5.76 -15.09 -8.25
N ALA A 91 7.00 -14.91 -7.79
CA ALA A 91 8.17 -15.60 -8.33
C ALA A 91 8.21 -17.09 -7.96
N GLU A 92 7.68 -17.44 -6.79
CA GLU A 92 7.55 -18.81 -6.29
C GLU A 92 6.33 -19.56 -6.86
N LEU A 93 5.32 -18.80 -7.32
CA LEU A 93 4.65 -19.02 -8.61
C LEU A 93 4.82 -20.42 -9.19
#